data_AF-A0A929GUC0-F1
#
_entry.id   AF-A0A929GUC0-F1
#
_cell.length_a   1.000
_cell.length_b   1.000
_cell.length_c   1.000
_cell.angle_alpha   90.00
_cell.angle_beta   90.00
_cell.angle_gamma   90.00
#
_symmetry.space_group_name_H-M   'P 1'
#
loop_
_entity.id
_entity.type
_entity.pdbx_description
1 polymer ?
#
loop_
_entity_poly.entity_id
_entity_poly.type
_entity_poly.pdbx_seq_one_letter_code
_entity_poly.pdbx_strand_id
1 'polypeptide(L)'
;MARIKVDHDKCTGCRLCELACSLHHIENTFNPKRSRIKVFIEGELHYPVLAGPYTDAECTAKNMVVIAGHEYDECVLCRASCPAKPIFKEPDTEVPLKCDFCGDPPDPQCVKVCVPGALTFLPED
;
A
#
# COMPACT_ATOMS: atom_id res chain seq x y z
N MET A 1 8.80 16.88 3.01
CA MET A 1 8.21 15.53 3.16
C MET A 1 8.14 14.84 1.81
N ALA A 2 8.83 13.72 1.66
CA ALA A 2 8.86 12.93 0.43
C ALA A 2 7.48 12.31 0.15
N ARG A 3 7.18 12.08 -1.14
CA ARG A 3 5.87 11.56 -1.58
C ARG A 3 6.04 10.45 -2.60
N ILE A 4 5.07 9.55 -2.67
CA ILE A 4 4.89 8.67 -3.82
C ILE A 4 3.60 9.08 -4.51
N LYS A 5 3.71 9.56 -5.74
CA LYS A 5 2.55 9.80 -6.61
C LYS A 5 2.03 8.45 -7.09
N VAL A 6 0.72 8.26 -7.01
CA VAL A 6 0.00 7.09 -7.52
C VAL A 6 -0.91 7.55 -8.65
N ASP A 7 -0.74 6.96 -9.83
CA ASP A 7 -1.54 7.19 -11.03
C ASP A 7 -2.36 5.93 -11.28
N HIS A 8 -3.63 5.96 -10.86
CA HIS A 8 -4.52 4.80 -10.86
C HIS A 8 -4.85 4.32 -12.28
N ASP A 9 -4.91 5.24 -13.25
CA ASP A 9 -5.22 4.93 -14.65
C ASP A 9 -4.12 4.11 -15.34
N LYS A 10 -2.88 4.20 -14.82
CA LYS A 10 -1.73 3.41 -15.32
C LYS A 10 -1.54 2.09 -14.57
N CYS A 11 -2.20 1.90 -13.44
CA CYS A 11 -2.01 0.69 -12.65
C CYS A 11 -2.70 -0.49 -13.33
N THR A 12 -1.96 -1.56 -13.60
CA THR A 12 -2.49 -2.76 -14.27
C THR A 12 -2.93 -3.85 -13.29
N GLY A 13 -2.85 -3.61 -11.98
CA GLY A 13 -3.19 -4.62 -10.98
C GLY A 13 -2.18 -5.79 -10.89
N CYS A 14 -0.99 -5.68 -11.48
CA CYS A 14 -0.02 -6.80 -11.53
C CYS A 14 0.61 -7.19 -10.18
N ARG A 15 0.51 -6.34 -9.15
CA ARG A 15 1.03 -6.56 -7.78
C ARG A 15 2.54 -6.81 -7.66
N LEU A 16 3.33 -6.51 -8.69
CA LEU A 16 4.80 -6.57 -8.62
C LEU A 16 5.38 -5.69 -7.51
N CYS A 17 4.75 -4.53 -7.25
CA CYS A 17 5.12 -3.65 -6.15
C CYS A 17 4.99 -4.33 -4.78
N GLU A 18 4.02 -5.24 -4.60
CA GLU A 18 3.86 -5.98 -3.34
C GLU A 18 4.98 -7.00 -3.14
N LEU A 19 5.32 -7.74 -4.20
CA LEU A 19 6.39 -8.74 -4.19
C LEU A 19 7.76 -8.09 -3.97
N ALA A 20 8.06 -7.01 -4.70
CA ALA A 20 9.31 -6.27 -4.55
C ALA A 20 9.46 -5.68 -3.14
N CYS A 21 8.37 -5.16 -2.58
CA CYS A 21 8.37 -4.64 -1.23
C CYS A 21 8.60 -5.75 -0.19
N SER A 22 7.92 -6.89 -0.27
CA SER A 22 8.12 -7.98 0.69
C SER A 22 9.54 -8.54 0.64
N LEU A 23 10.07 -8.73 -0.58
CA LEU A 23 11.42 -9.26 -0.78
C LEU A 23 12.49 -8.32 -0.23
N HIS A 24 12.32 -7.01 -0.42
CA HIS A 24 13.29 -6.03 0.08
C HIS A 24 13.41 -6.03 1.61
N HIS A 25 12.30 -6.19 2.32
CA HIS A 25 12.30 -6.09 3.78
C HIS A 25 12.58 -7.43 4.48
N ILE A 26 12.42 -8.55 3.78
CA ILE A 26 12.65 -9.88 4.34
C ILE A 26 13.35 -10.71 3.27
N GLU A 27 14.60 -11.04 3.55
CA GLU A 27 15.44 -11.84 2.66
C GLU A 27 14.76 -13.17 2.32
N ASN A 28 14.87 -13.58 1.05
CA ASN A 28 14.30 -14.83 0.53
C ASN A 28 12.78 -14.99 0.72
N THR A 29 12.03 -13.90 0.93
CA THR A 29 10.58 -13.95 1.19
C THR A 29 9.77 -13.20 0.13
N PHE A 30 8.99 -13.96 -0.65
CA PHE A 30 8.02 -13.45 -1.61
C PHE A 30 6.61 -13.59 -1.04
N ASN A 31 6.29 -12.82 0.00
CA ASN A 31 5.00 -12.88 0.67
C ASN A 31 4.28 -11.53 0.58
N PRO A 32 3.34 -11.35 -0.37
CA PRO A 32 2.56 -10.13 -0.50
C PRO A 32 1.89 -9.70 0.80
N LYS A 33 1.52 -10.61 1.72
CA LYS A 33 0.94 -10.24 3.03
C LYS A 33 1.85 -9.33 3.85
N ARG A 34 3.17 -9.49 3.72
CA ARG A 34 4.21 -8.71 4.41
C ARG A 34 4.63 -7.41 3.69
N SER A 35 4.01 -7.11 2.55
CA SER A 35 4.24 -5.87 1.81
C SER A 35 3.72 -4.63 2.54
N ARG A 36 4.49 -3.53 2.48
CA ARG A 36 4.11 -2.18 2.94
C ARG A 36 3.37 -1.37 1.86
N ILE A 37 3.05 -1.98 0.72
CA ILE A 37 2.12 -1.45 -0.29
C ILE A 37 1.13 -2.56 -0.70
N LYS A 38 -0.14 -2.24 -0.89
CA LYS A 38 -1.18 -3.19 -1.30
C LYS A 38 -1.92 -2.63 -2.50
N VAL A 39 -2.21 -3.47 -3.49
CA VAL A 39 -3.07 -3.08 -4.61
C VAL A 39 -4.45 -3.68 -4.38
N PHE A 40 -5.43 -2.80 -4.16
CA PHE A 40 -6.83 -3.20 -4.11
C PHE A 40 -7.42 -3.12 -5.50
N ILE A 41 -8.07 -4.20 -5.92
CA ILE A 41 -8.67 -4.34 -7.24
C ILE A 41 -10.16 -4.36 -7.01
N GLU A 42 -10.87 -3.41 -7.62
CA GLU A 42 -12.32 -3.34 -7.53
C GLU A 42 -12.88 -2.88 -8.88
N GLY A 43 -13.55 -3.80 -9.57
CA GLY A 43 -13.89 -3.64 -10.98
C GLY A 43 -12.64 -3.43 -11.84
N GLU A 44 -12.64 -2.37 -12.63
CA GLU A 44 -11.53 -1.98 -13.51
C GLU A 44 -10.50 -1.07 -12.82
N LEU A 45 -10.78 -0.62 -11.59
CA LEU A 45 -9.93 0.31 -10.86
C LEU A 45 -8.96 -0.42 -9.94
N HIS A 46 -7.72 0.05 -9.97
CA HIS A 46 -6.62 -0.50 -9.18
C HIS A 46 -6.06 0.57 -8.26
N TYR A 47 -6.10 0.30 -6.95
CA TYR A 47 -5.71 1.24 -5.91
C TYR A 47 -4.47 0.76 -5.16
N PRO A 48 -3.26 1.15 -5.58
CA PRO A 48 -2.06 1.00 -4.77
C PRO A 48 -2.12 1.91 -3.53
N VAL A 49 -2.11 1.31 -2.35
CA VAL A 49 -2.18 2.00 -1.06
C VAL A 49 -0.95 1.64 -0.23
N LEU A 50 -0.22 2.66 0.22
CA LEU A 50 0.96 2.50 1.06
C LEU A 50 0.58 2.42 2.54
N ALA A 51 1.23 1.51 3.26
CA ALA A 51 1.11 1.39 4.70
C ALA A 51 1.48 2.71 5.39
N GLY A 52 0.58 3.19 6.24
CA GLY A 52 0.66 4.44 6.98
C GLY A 52 0.92 4.20 8.47
N PRO A 53 0.37 5.04 9.35
CA PRO A 53 0.58 4.90 10.79
C PRO A 53 -0.18 3.71 11.38
N TYR A 54 0.29 3.26 12.54
CA TYR A 54 -0.46 2.37 13.41
C TYR A 54 -1.57 3.14 14.15
N THR A 55 -2.68 2.47 14.43
CA THR A 55 -3.73 2.92 15.34
C THR A 55 -4.11 1.76 16.25
N ASP A 56 -4.35 2.05 17.52
CA ASP A 56 -4.75 1.10 18.55
C ASP A 56 -6.27 0.88 18.59
N ALA A 57 -7.04 1.81 18.03
CA ALA A 57 -8.49 1.73 17.93
C ALA A 57 -8.99 1.71 16.48
N GLU A 58 -10.18 1.15 16.29
CA GLU A 58 -10.96 1.29 15.06
C GLU A 58 -11.90 2.50 15.11
N CYS A 59 -12.32 2.98 13.94
CA CYS A 59 -13.30 4.07 13.86
C CYS A 59 -14.67 3.60 14.36
N THR A 60 -15.38 4.46 15.09
CA THR A 60 -16.77 4.21 15.52
C THR A 60 -17.73 4.10 14.33
N ALA A 61 -17.48 4.88 13.27
CA ALA A 61 -18.23 4.84 12.02
C ALA A 61 -17.28 4.58 10.85
N LYS A 62 -17.60 3.56 10.05
CA LYS A 62 -16.90 3.23 8.81
C LYS A 62 -17.71 3.78 7.64
N ASN A 63 -17.04 4.35 6.64
CA ASN A 63 -17.71 4.96 5.50
C ASN A 63 -17.76 4.00 4.31
N MET A 64 -18.86 4.06 3.58
CA MET A 64 -18.94 3.62 2.20
C MET A 64 -18.78 4.85 1.32
N VAL A 65 -17.93 4.78 0.30
CA VAL A 65 -17.64 5.90 -0.61
C VAL A 65 -18.02 5.53 -2.03
N VAL A 66 -18.54 6.50 -2.78
CA VAL A 66 -18.83 6.32 -4.21
C VAL A 66 -17.72 6.99 -5.02
N ILE A 67 -17.01 6.21 -5.83
CA ILE A 67 -15.96 6.71 -6.73
C ILE A 67 -16.31 6.26 -8.15
N ALA A 68 -16.36 7.20 -9.10
CA ALA A 68 -16.71 6.89 -10.50
C ALA A 68 -18.01 6.06 -10.67
N GLY A 69 -19.00 6.25 -9.78
CA GLY A 69 -20.28 5.53 -9.82
C GLY A 69 -20.30 4.15 -9.18
N HIS A 70 -19.19 3.71 -8.58
CA HIS A 70 -19.10 2.44 -7.86
C HIS A 70 -18.99 2.67 -6.35
N GLU A 71 -19.59 1.79 -5.55
CA GLU A 71 -19.52 1.83 -4.09
C GLU A 71 -18.35 1.01 -3.56
N TYR A 72 -17.57 1.60 -2.65
CA TYR A 72 -16.38 1.01 -2.05
C TYR A 72 -16.41 1.13 -0.53
N ASP A 73 -15.86 0.14 0.17
CA ASP A 73 -15.47 0.29 1.58
C ASP A 73 -14.26 1.24 1.65
N GLU A 74 -14.41 2.42 2.28
CA GLU A 74 -13.33 3.39 2.41
C GLU A 74 -12.12 2.82 3.18
N CYS A 75 -12.33 1.79 4.00
CA CYS A 75 -11.26 1.11 4.72
C CYS A 75 -10.20 0.52 3.78
N VAL A 76 -10.55 0.26 2.52
CA VAL A 76 -9.65 -0.17 1.44
C VAL A 76 -8.61 0.89 1.09
N LEU A 77 -9.00 2.17 1.07
CA LEU A 77 -8.11 3.30 0.77
C LEU A 77 -7.37 3.80 2.02
N CYS A 78 -7.86 3.45 3.20
CA CYS A 78 -7.26 3.85 4.46
C CYS A 78 -5.93 3.14 4.71
N ARG A 79 -4.89 3.96 4.88
CA ARG A 79 -3.48 3.54 5.04
C ARG A 79 -3.13 2.98 6.41
N ALA A 80 -4.01 3.11 7.41
CA ALA A 80 -3.69 2.75 8.78
C ALA A 80 -3.48 1.23 8.95
N SER A 81 -2.45 0.86 9.71
CA SER A 81 -2.37 -0.47 10.32
C SER A 81 -3.36 -0.48 11.50
N CYS A 82 -4.57 -0.96 11.23
CA CYS A 82 -5.75 -0.76 12.06
C CYS A 82 -6.28 -2.10 12.59
N PRO A 83 -6.82 -2.19 13.82
CA PRO A 83 -7.38 -3.43 14.38
C PRO A 83 -8.47 -4.05 13.50
N ALA A 84 -9.28 -3.21 12.84
CA ALA A 84 -10.37 -3.63 11.98
C ALA A 84 -9.95 -4.36 10.68
N LYS A 85 -8.66 -4.35 10.33
CA LYS A 85 -8.16 -4.91 9.07
C LYS A 85 -6.97 -5.86 9.26
N PRO A 86 -6.86 -6.90 8.41
CA PRO A 86 -5.70 -7.80 8.40
C PRO A 86 -4.51 -7.26 7.58
N ILE A 87 -4.67 -6.14 6.86
CA ILE A 87 -3.62 -5.55 6.02
C ILE A 87 -2.67 -4.65 6.85
N PHE A 88 -1.46 -4.44 6.32
CA PHE A 88 -0.41 -3.64 6.96
C PHE A 88 -0.01 -4.14 8.35
N LYS A 89 -0.01 -5.47 8.52
CA LYS A 89 0.49 -6.17 9.71
C LYS A 89 1.27 -7.39 9.26
N GLU A 90 2.25 -7.79 10.06
CA GLU A 90 2.89 -9.09 9.89
C GLU A 90 1.85 -10.20 10.08
N PRO A 91 1.78 -11.20 9.18
CA PRO A 91 0.71 -12.21 9.19
C PRO A 91 0.77 -13.14 10.41
N ASP A 92 1.92 -13.24 11.06
CA ASP A 92 2.15 -14.21 12.14
C ASP A 92 2.18 -13.54 13.53
N THR A 93 2.58 -12.28 13.61
CA THR A 93 2.77 -11.55 14.88
C THR A 93 1.86 -10.35 15.03
N GLU A 94 1.13 -9.98 13.99
CA GLU A 94 0.31 -8.76 13.90
C GLU A 94 1.06 -7.44 14.11
N VAL A 95 2.40 -7.48 14.14
CA VAL A 95 3.23 -6.27 14.27
C VAL A 95 2.90 -5.31 13.11
N PRO A 96 2.62 -4.02 13.40
CA PRO A 96 2.27 -3.05 12.37
C PRO A 96 3.38 -2.87 11.33
N LEU A 97 2.99 -2.92 10.06
CA LEU A 97 3.84 -2.56 8.93
C LEU A 97 3.61 -1.10 8.58
N LYS A 98 4.70 -0.37 8.32
CA LYS A 98 4.69 1.03 7.88
C LYS A 98 5.69 1.20 6.73
N CYS A 99 5.32 1.99 5.73
CA CYS A 99 6.24 2.34 4.65
C CYS A 99 7.33 3.29 5.17
N ASP A 100 8.56 2.97 4.86
CA ASP A 100 9.80 3.67 5.23
C ASP A 100 10.58 4.15 4.00
N PHE A 101 9.92 4.17 2.83
CA PHE A 101 10.54 4.48 1.53
C PHE A 101 11.77 3.62 1.18
N CYS A 102 11.86 2.41 1.73
CA CYS A 102 13.00 1.49 1.54
C CYS A 102 14.32 2.05 2.06
N GLY A 103 14.27 2.83 3.15
CA GLY A 103 15.44 3.28 3.90
C GLY A 103 15.73 4.78 3.77
N ASP A 104 16.89 5.16 4.32
CA ASP A 104 17.45 6.51 4.26
C ASP A 104 18.92 6.41 3.80
N PRO A 105 19.26 6.86 2.58
CA PRO A 105 18.42 7.61 1.64
C PRO A 105 17.29 6.75 1.04
N PRO A 106 16.14 7.36 0.69
CA PRO A 106 15.01 6.65 0.08
C PRO A 106 15.37 5.91 -1.21
N ASP A 107 15.01 4.63 -1.30
CA ASP A 107 15.19 3.82 -2.51
C ASP A 107 13.97 2.93 -2.83
N PRO A 108 12.79 3.50 -3.16
CA PRO A 108 11.54 2.74 -3.20
C PRO A 108 11.52 1.65 -4.28
N GLN A 109 11.64 0.39 -3.86
CA GLN A 109 11.66 -0.75 -4.80
C GLN A 109 10.34 -0.90 -5.57
N CYS A 110 9.21 -0.55 -4.95
CA CYS A 110 7.90 -0.57 -5.59
C CYS A 110 7.80 0.36 -6.81
N VAL A 111 8.50 1.50 -6.77
CA VAL A 111 8.58 2.46 -7.89
C VAL A 111 9.45 1.86 -9.01
N LYS A 112 10.62 1.29 -8.67
CA LYS A 112 11.55 0.71 -9.65
C LYS A 112 10.94 -0.42 -10.48
N VAL A 113 10.11 -1.27 -9.87
CA VAL A 113 9.49 -2.41 -10.56
C VAL A 113 8.20 -2.04 -11.29
N CYS A 114 7.69 -0.82 -11.14
CA CYS A 114 6.44 -0.39 -11.75
C CYS A 114 6.64 0.00 -13.22
N VAL A 115 6.69 -1.00 -14.10
CA VAL A 115 6.88 -0.81 -15.55
C VAL A 115 5.86 0.16 -16.18
N PRO A 116 4.56 0.14 -15.83
CA PRO A 116 3.58 1.10 -16.37
C PRO A 116 3.79 2.55 -15.90
N GLY A 117 4.64 2.80 -14.89
CA GLY A 117 4.84 4.12 -14.33
C GLY A 117 3.67 4.63 -13.50
N ALA A 118 2.88 3.73 -12.91
CA ALA A 118 1.78 4.07 -12.00
C ALA A 118 2.26 4.62 -10.64
N LEU A 119 3.53 4.37 -10.28
CA LEU A 119 4.14 4.85 -9.05
C LEU A 119 5.33 5.74 -9.38
N THR A 120 5.45 6.90 -8.73
CA THR A 120 6.59 7.81 -8.92
C THR A 120 7.05 8.37 -7.58
N PHE A 121 8.35 8.25 -7.27
CA PHE A 121 8.93 8.87 -6.08
C PHE A 121 9.20 10.36 -6.31
N LEU A 122 8.75 11.19 -5.38
CA LEU A 122 8.95 12.64 -5.34
C LEU A 122 9.77 12.96 -4.08
N PRO A 123 11.06 13.32 -4.21
CA PRO A 123 11.91 13.64 -3.06
C PRO A 123 11.41 14.89 -2.33
N GLU A 124 11.97 15.16 -1.14
CA GLU A 124 11.74 16.43 -0.47
C GLU A 124 12.50 17.53 -1.23
N ASP A 125 11.85 18.67 -1.46
CA ASP A 125 12.53 19.90 -1.91
C ASP A 125 13.45 20.45 -0.82
#